data_AF-A0A350XI99-F1
#
_entry.id   AF-A0A350XI99-F1
#
_cell.length_a   1.000
_cell.length_b   1.000
_cell.length_c   1.000
_cell.angle_alpha   90.00
_cell.angle_beta   90.00
_cell.angle_gamma   90.00
#
_symmetry.space_group_name_H-M   'P 1'
#
loop_
_entity.id
_entity.type
_entity.pdbx_description
1 polymer ?
#
loop_
_entity_poly.entity_id
_entity_poly.type
_entity_poly.pdbx_seq_one_letter_code
_entity_poly.pdbx_strand_id
1 'polypeptide(L)'
;MNDKHKRLNIAKQILLFSSVVGAGISSITGQVAYVSVPLSLAAVLMNEDNRRRCELLQQSASFPPQSDATQKQGSTQLEHPPQKYLTNTHLRLIISKLHQVQQQQKVMQIGQINKLEQQVKEIQQMLGDLDASTEDLQDRTRNLDQLQQQIAEVQQMLQAEAFSRTIPLSPQVTSSATKSCHRQQHERVAIFVDAANLYYGASSLGIKINYAQLLSILQAKSATCRVFLYTGFEPNNKKQLSFLSWMQRQGYQVFSKEVVQHADGSRKANLDVELSLHMVELANSYDTAVLVSGDGDFVFPVKIVQSRGKRVEVVSFRSSTSVTLCKAADCFLDLETILDQIC
;
A
#
# COMPACT_ATOMS: atom_id res chain seq x y z
N MET A 1 47.49 30.33 36.63
CA MET A 1 47.18 29.26 35.64
C MET A 1 45.74 28.75 35.67
N ASN A 2 44.92 29.02 36.70
CA ASN A 2 43.61 28.35 36.85
C ASN A 2 42.45 28.95 36.01
N ASP A 3 42.49 30.23 35.65
CA ASP A 3 41.36 30.89 34.94
C ASP A 3 41.39 30.68 33.41
N LYS A 4 42.59 30.54 32.81
CA LYS A 4 42.74 30.22 31.39
C LYS A 4 42.28 28.80 31.05
N HIS A 5 42.53 27.82 31.93
CA HIS A 5 42.04 26.45 31.74
C HIS A 5 40.53 26.34 31.94
N LYS A 6 39.95 27.11 32.86
CA LYS A 6 38.48 27.16 33.04
C LYS A 6 37.78 27.74 31.82
N ARG A 7 38.31 28.82 31.25
CA ARG A 7 37.77 29.45 30.02
C ARG A 7 37.95 28.56 28.79
N LEU A 8 39.06 27.83 28.69
CA LEU A 8 39.30 26.89 27.59
C LEU A 8 38.38 25.66 27.66
N ASN A 9 38.08 25.16 28.86
CA ASN A 9 37.14 24.05 29.04
C ASN A 9 35.69 24.46 28.77
N ILE A 10 35.27 25.68 29.16
CA ILE A 10 33.94 26.20 28.84
C ILE A 10 33.79 26.42 27.32
N ALA A 11 34.82 26.97 26.67
CA ALA A 11 34.82 27.14 25.21
C ALA A 11 34.76 25.78 24.47
N LYS A 12 35.48 24.76 24.94
CA LYS A 12 35.41 23.39 24.39
C LYS A 12 34.05 22.73 24.61
N GLN A 13 33.43 22.90 25.78
CA GLN A 13 32.09 22.36 26.04
C GLN A 13 31.01 23.04 25.21
N ILE A 14 31.09 24.35 24.99
CA ILE A 14 30.16 25.08 24.12
C ILE A 14 30.32 24.65 22.65
N LEU A 15 31.56 24.42 22.20
CA LEU A 15 31.83 23.91 20.84
C LEU A 15 31.29 22.48 20.63
N LEU A 16 31.50 21.59 21.61
CA LEU A 16 30.94 20.23 21.56
C LEU A 16 29.40 20.23 21.56
N PHE A 17 28.78 21.09 22.37
CA PHE A 17 27.32 21.17 22.42
C PHE A 17 26.74 21.70 21.10
N SER A 18 27.44 22.61 20.42
CA SER A 18 27.02 23.12 19.11
C SER A 18 27.14 22.09 17.98
N SER A 19 28.12 21.17 18.04
CA SER A 19 28.28 20.13 17.01
C SER A 19 27.28 18.98 17.17
N VAL A 20 26.91 18.61 18.41
CA VAL A 20 25.92 17.55 18.69
C VAL A 20 24.52 17.99 18.26
N VAL A 21 24.16 19.25 18.50
CA VAL A 21 22.87 19.82 18.05
C VAL A 21 22.81 19.95 16.52
N GLY A 22 23.93 20.31 15.88
CA GLY A 22 24.02 20.35 14.41
C GLY A 22 23.93 18.97 13.73
N ALA A 23 24.51 17.94 14.33
CA ALA A 23 24.44 16.57 13.81
C ALA A 23 23.04 15.93 13.97
N GLY A 24 22.32 16.23 15.06
CA GLY A 24 20.97 15.72 15.30
C GLY A 24 19.93 16.26 14.31
N ILE A 25 20.07 17.51 13.87
CA ILE A 25 19.15 18.14 12.91
C ILE A 25 19.37 17.60 11.48
N SER A 26 20.59 17.19 11.13
CA SER A 26 20.91 16.67 9.79
C SER A 26 20.39 15.24 9.55
N SER A 27 20.11 14.46 10.60
CA SER A 27 19.65 13.06 10.46
C SER A 27 18.13 12.92 10.28
N ILE A 28 17.36 13.97 10.55
CA ILE A 28 15.89 13.91 10.56
C ILE A 28 15.27 14.41 9.25
N THR A 29 15.96 15.27 8.48
CA THR A 29 15.32 15.98 7.35
C THR A 29 15.87 15.66 5.97
N GLY A 30 16.95 14.88 5.84
CA GLY A 30 17.43 14.41 4.52
C GLY A 30 17.67 15.50 3.47
N GLN A 31 17.79 16.77 3.88
CA GLN A 31 18.01 17.91 2.99
C GLN A 31 19.29 18.64 3.35
N VAL A 32 20.13 18.75 2.32
CA VAL A 32 21.43 19.39 2.30
C VAL A 32 21.29 20.89 2.60
N ALA A 33 22.15 21.34 3.52
CA ALA A 33 22.70 22.67 3.72
C ALA A 33 21.81 23.87 3.38
N TYR A 34 21.38 24.60 4.39
CA TYR A 34 21.67 26.03 4.59
C TYR A 34 21.01 26.45 5.91
N VAL A 35 21.53 27.49 6.54
CA VAL A 35 21.05 28.09 7.81
C VAL A 35 21.58 27.44 9.09
N SER A 36 22.87 27.67 9.36
CA SER A 36 23.40 27.81 10.73
C SER A 36 24.85 28.30 10.67
N VAL A 37 25.05 29.60 10.49
CA VAL A 37 26.29 30.25 10.95
C VAL A 37 25.93 30.90 12.29
N PRO A 38 26.27 30.30 13.44
CA PRO A 38 25.87 30.82 14.73
C PRO A 38 26.70 32.05 15.11
N LEU A 39 26.13 32.88 15.99
CA LEU A 39 26.72 34.04 16.66
C LEU A 39 28.16 33.88 17.21
N SER A 40 28.72 32.67 17.26
CA SER A 40 30.11 32.39 17.60
C SER A 40 31.11 32.96 16.60
N LEU A 41 30.81 32.99 15.29
CA LEU A 41 31.74 33.54 14.28
C LEU A 41 31.79 35.08 14.34
N ALA A 42 30.67 35.75 14.64
CA ALA A 42 30.63 37.19 14.86
C ALA A 42 31.43 37.61 16.11
N ALA A 43 31.39 36.80 17.18
CA ALA A 43 32.19 37.01 18.38
C ALA A 43 33.69 36.74 18.16
N VAL A 44 34.05 35.82 17.26
CA VAL A 44 35.45 35.53 16.88
C VAL A 44 36.00 36.62 15.94
N LEU A 45 35.22 37.08 14.96
CA LEU A 45 35.62 38.15 14.04
C LEU A 45 35.74 39.53 14.74
N MET A 46 34.94 39.80 15.77
CA MET A 46 35.09 41.01 16.60
C MET A 46 36.25 40.97 17.60
N ASN A 47 37.02 39.87 17.65
CA ASN A 47 38.16 39.72 18.56
C ASN A 47 39.51 40.02 17.88
N GLU A 48 39.61 39.95 16.55
CA GLU A 48 40.84 40.29 15.82
C GLU A 48 41.09 41.80 15.75
N ASP A 49 40.04 42.61 15.54
CA ASP A 49 40.15 44.07 15.55
C ASP A 49 40.45 44.63 16.95
N ASN A 50 39.96 43.97 18.00
CA ASN A 50 40.29 44.34 19.38
C ASN A 50 41.70 43.90 19.77
N ARG A 51 42.18 42.77 19.25
CA ARG A 51 43.57 42.33 19.43
C ARG A 51 44.57 43.28 18.76
N ARG A 52 44.28 43.72 17.53
CA ARG A 52 45.08 44.74 16.82
C ARG A 52 45.11 46.09 17.55
N ARG A 53 43.99 46.52 18.13
CA ARG A 53 43.92 47.76 18.94
C ARG A 53 44.72 47.66 20.24
N CYS A 54 44.76 46.50 20.89
CA CYS A 54 45.62 46.27 22.06
C CYS A 54 47.11 46.23 21.70
N GLU A 55 47.46 45.64 20.54
CA GLU A 55 48.85 45.60 20.04
C GLU A 55 49.38 47.01 19.69
N LEU A 56 48.53 47.87 19.10
CA LEU A 56 48.85 49.28 18.84
C LEU A 56 49.04 50.11 20.12
N LEU A 57 48.27 49.83 21.17
CA LEU A 57 48.42 50.48 22.47
C LEU A 57 49.70 50.05 23.20
N GLN A 58 50.13 48.80 23.04
CA GLN A 58 51.41 48.31 23.58
C GLN A 58 52.62 48.87 22.83
N GLN A 59 52.51 49.13 21.52
CA GLN A 59 53.56 49.80 20.74
C GLN A 59 53.70 51.30 21.08
N SER A 60 52.62 51.96 21.53
CA SER A 60 52.68 53.35 21.99
C SER A 60 53.27 53.54 23.40
N ALA A 61 53.61 52.45 24.11
CA ALA A 61 54.07 52.49 25.50
C ALA A 61 55.60 52.27 25.67
N SER A 62 56.40 52.34 24.59
CA SER A 62 57.87 52.21 24.66
C SER A 62 58.57 53.50 24.20
N PHE A 63 59.02 54.33 25.14
CA PHE A 63 59.96 55.43 24.88
C PHE A 63 61.42 54.91 24.88
N PRO A 64 62.25 55.22 23.88
CA PRO A 64 63.71 55.22 24.00
C PRO A 64 64.27 56.64 24.25
N PRO A 65 65.56 56.78 24.61
CA PRO A 65 66.10 57.91 25.36
C PRO A 65 66.49 59.14 24.51
N GLN A 66 66.74 60.25 25.22
CA GLN A 66 67.14 61.57 24.72
C GLN A 66 68.37 61.56 23.78
N SER A 67 68.37 62.43 22.76
CA SER A 67 69.55 63.17 22.30
C SER A 67 69.18 64.42 21.50
N ASP A 68 70.08 65.39 21.55
CA ASP A 68 70.00 66.82 21.24
C ASP A 68 69.51 67.26 19.85
N ALA A 69 68.78 68.39 19.78
CA ALA A 69 69.26 69.66 19.22
C ALA A 69 68.11 70.65 18.89
N THR A 70 68.05 71.71 19.71
CA THR A 70 67.71 73.11 19.40
C THR A 70 66.55 73.54 18.46
N GLN A 71 65.75 74.44 19.06
CA GLN A 71 65.14 75.67 18.52
C GLN A 71 63.62 75.72 18.23
N LYS A 72 62.95 76.39 19.18
CA LYS A 72 62.06 77.56 19.03
C LYS A 72 60.65 77.40 18.43
N GLN A 73 59.71 77.71 19.34
CA GLN A 73 58.51 78.55 19.17
C GLN A 73 57.29 77.94 18.46
N GLY A 74 56.16 78.03 19.15
CA GLY A 74 54.83 77.93 18.56
C GLY A 74 53.88 77.05 19.35
N SER A 75 53.25 77.62 20.36
CA SER A 75 52.09 77.05 21.06
C SER A 75 50.92 76.86 20.09
N THR A 76 50.54 75.61 19.83
CA THR A 76 49.24 75.27 19.24
C THR A 76 48.64 74.14 20.06
N GLN A 77 47.60 74.46 20.85
CA GLN A 77 46.75 73.48 21.52
C GLN A 77 46.06 72.62 20.45
N LEU A 78 46.41 71.35 20.37
CA LEU A 78 45.60 70.33 19.71
C LEU A 78 44.51 69.90 20.69
N GLU A 79 43.30 70.42 20.50
CA GLU A 79 42.11 69.87 21.15
C GLU A 79 41.86 68.45 20.64
N HIS A 80 42.02 67.46 21.51
CA HIS A 80 41.50 66.11 21.27
C HIS A 80 40.00 66.08 21.58
N PRO A 81 39.15 65.49 20.71
CA PRO A 81 37.73 65.34 21.00
C PRO A 81 37.55 64.39 22.21
N PRO A 82 36.57 64.64 23.10
CA PRO A 82 36.41 63.85 24.31
C PRO A 82 35.96 62.43 23.95
N GLN A 83 36.83 61.46 24.21
CA GLN A 83 36.45 60.04 24.21
C GLN A 83 35.37 59.84 25.28
N LYS A 84 34.13 59.56 24.86
CA LYS A 84 33.04 59.20 25.78
C LYS A 84 33.34 57.84 26.40
N TYR A 85 33.92 57.83 27.59
CA TYR A 85 34.10 56.62 28.38
C TYR A 85 32.74 56.08 28.85
N LEU A 86 32.50 54.78 28.67
CA LEU A 86 31.31 54.11 29.16
C LEU A 86 31.32 54.15 30.69
N THR A 87 30.40 54.90 31.30
CA THR A 87 30.33 55.00 32.77
C THR A 87 29.89 53.66 33.39
N ASN A 88 30.26 53.40 34.65
CA ASN A 88 29.87 52.19 35.38
C ASN A 88 28.34 51.93 35.37
N THR A 89 27.53 52.99 35.29
CA THR A 89 26.07 52.92 35.19
C THR A 89 25.59 52.32 33.86
N HIS A 90 26.24 52.68 32.75
CA HIS A 90 25.93 52.13 31.43
C HIS A 90 26.31 50.65 31.33
N LEU A 91 27.44 50.25 31.92
CA LEU A 91 27.85 48.83 32.00
C LEU A 91 26.84 47.99 32.79
N ARG A 92 26.37 48.48 33.94
CA ARG A 92 25.32 47.80 34.73
C ARG A 92 24.02 47.63 33.96
N LEU A 93 23.61 48.63 33.19
CA LEU A 93 22.41 48.57 32.35
C LEU A 93 22.55 47.53 31.22
N ILE A 94 23.72 47.48 30.57
CA ILE A 94 23.99 46.50 29.51
C ILE A 94 23.99 45.08 30.07
N ILE A 95 24.65 44.87 31.21
CA ILE A 95 24.66 43.55 31.88
C ILE A 95 23.24 43.12 32.24
N SER A 96 22.42 44.03 32.80
CA SER A 96 21.02 43.74 33.14
C SER A 96 20.20 43.35 31.90
N LYS A 97 20.32 44.10 30.80
CA LYS A 97 19.63 43.79 29.54
C LYS A 97 20.11 42.47 28.92
N LEU A 98 21.40 42.18 28.96
CA LEU A 98 21.95 40.90 28.49
C LEU A 98 21.39 39.74 29.31
N HIS A 99 21.33 39.88 30.63
CA HIS A 99 20.74 38.89 31.52
C HIS A 99 19.25 38.68 31.18
N GLN A 100 18.50 39.77 30.96
CA GLN A 100 17.10 39.69 30.58
C GLN A 100 16.88 38.94 29.25
N VAL A 101 17.67 39.25 28.22
CA VAL A 101 17.61 38.56 26.91
C VAL A 101 17.96 37.08 27.06
N GLN A 102 18.98 36.75 27.85
CA GLN A 102 19.34 35.36 28.11
C GLN A 102 18.22 34.59 28.81
N GLN A 103 17.54 35.21 29.79
CA GLN A 103 16.40 34.57 30.45
C GLN A 103 15.24 34.37 29.49
N GLN A 104 14.92 35.38 28.66
CA GLN A 104 13.87 35.26 27.65
C GLN A 104 14.17 34.13 26.64
N GLN A 105 15.41 34.01 26.18
CA GLN A 105 15.83 32.91 25.30
C GLN A 105 15.69 31.56 26.00
N LYS A 106 16.08 31.45 27.28
CA LYS A 106 15.94 30.22 28.06
C LYS A 106 14.48 29.79 28.21
N VAL A 107 13.57 30.72 28.51
CA VAL A 107 12.13 30.42 28.63
C VAL A 107 11.57 29.93 27.29
N MET A 108 11.95 30.56 26.18
CA MET A 108 11.51 30.13 24.85
C MET A 108 11.99 28.71 24.52
N GLN A 109 13.26 28.40 24.79
CA GLN A 109 13.83 27.07 24.56
C GLN A 109 13.16 25.99 25.41
N ILE A 110 12.89 26.28 26.70
CA ILE A 110 12.16 25.36 27.57
C ILE A 110 10.74 25.10 27.02
N GLY A 111 10.06 26.12 26.51
CA GLY A 111 8.75 25.96 25.87
C GLY A 111 8.78 25.05 24.65
N GLN A 112 9.82 25.16 23.81
CA GLN A 112 10.01 24.28 22.65
C GLN A 112 10.30 22.83 23.08
N ILE A 113 11.14 22.63 24.09
CA ILE A 113 11.46 21.30 24.64
C ILE A 113 10.20 20.64 25.19
N ASN A 114 9.40 21.35 25.99
CA ASN A 114 8.16 20.81 26.55
C ASN A 114 7.16 20.40 25.46
N LYS A 115 7.10 21.15 24.35
CA LYS A 115 6.25 20.79 23.21
C LYS A 115 6.73 19.50 22.53
N LEU A 116 8.03 19.34 22.35
CA LEU A 116 8.61 18.10 21.82
C LEU A 116 8.39 16.91 22.77
N GLU A 117 8.55 17.10 24.07
CA GLU A 117 8.27 16.06 25.07
C GLU A 117 6.81 15.60 25.03
N GLN A 118 5.86 16.53 24.83
CA GLN A 118 4.46 16.19 24.67
C GLN A 118 4.21 15.37 23.40
N GLN A 119 4.81 15.76 22.27
CA GLN A 119 4.70 15.00 21.02
C GLN A 119 5.30 13.59 21.14
N VAL A 120 6.42 13.43 21.85
CA VAL A 120 7.03 12.11 22.10
C VAL A 120 6.09 11.24 22.93
N LYS A 121 5.42 11.78 23.95
CA LYS A 121 4.42 11.03 24.74
C LYS A 121 3.25 10.56 23.89
N GLU A 122 2.73 11.41 23.00
CA GLU A 122 1.64 11.03 22.09
C GLU A 122 2.06 9.88 21.15
N ILE A 123 3.27 9.94 20.60
CA ILE A 123 3.82 8.87 19.76
C ILE A 123 3.98 7.56 20.54
N GLN A 124 4.49 7.64 21.78
CA GLN A 124 4.63 6.46 22.65
C GLN A 124 3.29 5.80 22.96
N GLN A 125 2.24 6.59 23.16
CA GLN A 125 0.89 6.07 23.39
C GLN A 125 0.35 5.36 22.15
N MET A 126 0.48 5.97 20.97
CA MET A 126 0.09 5.33 19.71
C MET A 126 0.85 4.02 19.45
N LEU A 127 2.13 3.95 19.83
CA LEU A 127 2.92 2.72 19.71
C LEU A 127 2.34 1.59 20.58
N GLY A 128 1.95 1.91 21.82
CA GLY A 128 1.32 0.94 22.73
C GLY A 128 -0.02 0.42 22.22
N ASP A 129 -0.85 1.29 21.64
CA ASP A 129 -2.13 0.90 21.03
C ASP A 129 -1.92 -0.03 19.82
N LEU A 130 -0.84 0.19 19.06
CA LEU A 130 -0.46 -0.65 17.92
C LEU A 130 0.05 -2.03 18.38
N ASP A 131 0.84 -2.08 19.45
CA ASP A 131 1.32 -3.34 20.04
C ASP A 131 0.15 -4.19 20.54
N ALA A 132 -0.81 -3.59 21.25
CA ALA A 132 -2.03 -4.27 21.69
C ALA A 132 -2.87 -4.80 20.52
N SER A 133 -2.98 -4.02 19.44
CA SER A 133 -3.68 -4.46 18.22
C SER A 133 -2.94 -5.60 17.52
N THR A 134 -1.61 -5.63 17.60
CA THR A 134 -0.77 -6.69 17.03
C THR A 134 -0.93 -7.99 17.83
N GLU A 135 -1.04 -7.92 19.15
CA GLU A 135 -1.34 -9.08 20.00
C GLU A 135 -2.73 -9.67 19.69
N ASP A 136 -3.77 -8.83 19.55
CA ASP A 136 -5.13 -9.30 19.16
C ASP A 136 -5.11 -9.98 17.78
N LEU A 137 -4.37 -9.45 16.81
CA LEU A 137 -4.20 -10.09 15.50
C LEU A 137 -3.46 -11.43 15.59
N GLN A 138 -2.41 -11.52 16.42
CA GLN A 138 -1.69 -12.78 16.63
C GLN A 138 -2.58 -13.85 17.26
N ASP A 139 -3.42 -13.48 18.24
CA ASP A 139 -4.37 -14.40 18.85
C ASP A 139 -5.44 -14.87 17.86
N ARG A 140 -5.94 -13.97 17.00
CA ARG A 140 -6.85 -14.36 15.91
C ARG A 140 -6.18 -15.31 14.91
N THR A 141 -4.91 -15.10 14.57
CA THR A 141 -4.15 -16.03 13.71
C THR A 141 -4.03 -17.41 14.37
N ARG A 142 -3.68 -17.49 15.66
CA ARG A 142 -3.63 -18.77 16.40
C ARG A 142 -4.98 -19.49 16.38
N ASN A 143 -6.07 -18.76 16.57
CA ASN A 143 -7.42 -19.33 16.52
C ASN A 143 -7.78 -19.87 15.13
N LEU A 144 -7.37 -19.17 14.06
CA LEU A 144 -7.55 -19.63 12.69
C LEU A 144 -6.73 -20.90 12.41
N ASP A 145 -5.48 -20.97 12.88
CA ASP A 145 -4.64 -22.15 12.75
C ASP A 145 -5.26 -23.37 13.45
N GLN A 146 -5.81 -23.18 14.66
CA GLN A 146 -6.54 -24.23 15.38
C GLN A 146 -7.78 -24.71 14.60
N LEU A 147 -8.56 -23.78 14.04
CA LEU A 147 -9.72 -24.13 13.20
C LEU A 147 -9.31 -24.88 11.94
N GLN A 148 -8.22 -24.49 11.28
CA GLN A 148 -7.68 -25.20 10.13
C GLN A 148 -7.25 -26.63 10.50
N GLN A 149 -6.63 -26.81 11.66
CA GLN A 149 -6.25 -28.14 12.15
C GLN A 149 -7.48 -29.02 12.41
N GLN A 150 -8.52 -28.47 13.04
CA GLN A 150 -9.79 -29.19 13.25
C GLN A 150 -10.48 -29.56 11.93
N ILE A 151 -10.48 -28.66 10.95
CA ILE A 151 -11.01 -28.95 9.61
C ILE A 151 -10.20 -30.07 8.94
N ALA A 152 -8.88 -30.05 9.05
CA ALA A 152 -8.02 -31.11 8.50
C ALA A 152 -8.28 -32.47 9.16
N GLU A 153 -8.49 -32.52 10.47
CA GLU A 153 -8.85 -33.74 11.20
C GLU A 153 -10.22 -34.30 10.73
N VAL A 154 -11.22 -33.44 10.58
CA VAL A 154 -12.54 -33.83 10.05
C VAL A 154 -12.44 -34.33 8.60
N GLN A 155 -11.61 -33.69 7.77
CA GLN A 155 -11.35 -34.16 6.41
C GLN A 155 -10.68 -35.53 6.36
N GLN A 156 -9.73 -35.82 7.26
CA GLN A 156 -9.12 -37.14 7.37
C GLN A 156 -10.12 -38.21 7.81
N MET A 157 -11.00 -37.89 8.77
CA MET A 157 -12.07 -38.81 9.19
C MET A 157 -13.04 -39.12 8.03
N LEU A 158 -13.47 -38.10 7.27
CA LEU A 158 -14.32 -38.27 6.09
C LEU A 158 -13.64 -39.10 4.99
N GLN A 159 -12.33 -38.92 4.78
CA GLN A 159 -11.55 -39.72 3.83
C GLN A 159 -11.43 -41.18 4.28
N ALA A 160 -11.25 -41.43 5.57
CA ALA A 160 -11.18 -42.79 6.13
C ALA A 160 -12.54 -43.52 6.04
N GLU A 161 -13.66 -42.82 6.22
CA GLU A 161 -15.01 -43.35 5.99
C GLU A 161 -15.28 -43.63 4.50
N ALA A 162 -14.81 -42.76 3.60
CA ALA A 162 -14.92 -42.95 2.14
C ALA A 162 -14.07 -44.14 1.65
N PHE A 163 -12.90 -44.35 2.23
CA PHE A 163 -12.00 -45.48 1.91
C PHE A 163 -12.59 -46.82 2.33
N SER A 164 -13.33 -46.86 3.46
CA SER A 164 -13.98 -48.08 3.94
C SER A 164 -15.19 -48.52 3.08
N ARG A 165 -15.67 -47.69 2.14
CA ARG A 165 -16.82 -47.99 1.26
C ARG A 165 -16.45 -48.35 -0.19
N THR A 166 -15.18 -48.60 -0.51
CA THR A 166 -14.79 -48.94 -1.88
C THR A 166 -14.04 -50.28 -1.99
N ILE A 167 -14.74 -51.27 -2.55
CA ILE A 167 -14.13 -52.45 -3.21
C ILE A 167 -13.61 -51.97 -4.58
N PRO A 168 -12.40 -52.39 -5.01
CA PRO A 168 -11.82 -51.95 -6.28
C PRO A 168 -12.40 -52.77 -7.45
N LEU A 169 -12.68 -52.13 -8.58
CA LEU A 169 -12.57 -52.71 -9.93
C LEU A 169 -12.72 -51.61 -10.98
N SER A 170 -11.66 -51.41 -11.76
CA SER A 170 -11.77 -50.83 -13.10
C SER A 170 -12.66 -51.72 -13.97
N PRO A 171 -13.58 -51.13 -14.76
CA PRO A 171 -13.98 -51.72 -16.02
C PRO A 171 -13.24 -51.02 -17.15
N GLN A 172 -12.50 -51.87 -17.86
CA GLN A 172 -11.97 -51.80 -19.20
C GLN A 172 -12.34 -50.58 -20.07
N VAL A 173 -11.27 -50.02 -20.66
CA VAL A 173 -11.28 -49.28 -21.92
C VAL A 173 -12.02 -50.12 -22.96
N THR A 174 -13.25 -49.76 -23.28
CA THR A 174 -13.91 -50.17 -24.52
C THR A 174 -14.01 -48.97 -25.46
N SER A 175 -13.66 -49.29 -26.69
CA SER A 175 -13.43 -48.45 -27.86
C SER A 175 -14.58 -47.52 -28.25
N SER A 176 -14.18 -46.43 -28.92
CA SER A 176 -14.95 -45.62 -29.87
C SER A 176 -16.24 -44.98 -29.35
N ALA A 177 -16.13 -43.74 -28.84
CA ALA A 177 -17.28 -42.87 -28.63
C ALA A 177 -17.04 -41.52 -29.31
N THR A 178 -17.80 -41.23 -30.36
CA THR A 178 -18.22 -39.85 -30.64
C THR A 178 -18.75 -39.27 -29.32
N LYS A 179 -18.14 -38.18 -28.85
CA LYS A 179 -18.53 -37.49 -27.61
C LYS A 179 -20.05 -37.19 -27.65
N SER A 180 -20.84 -38.01 -26.97
CA SER A 180 -22.29 -37.84 -26.89
C SER A 180 -22.60 -36.70 -25.94
N CYS A 181 -23.26 -35.66 -26.45
CA CYS A 181 -23.70 -34.50 -25.68
C CYS A 181 -25.03 -34.74 -24.93
N HIS A 182 -25.50 -35.99 -24.83
CA HIS A 182 -26.79 -36.30 -24.22
C HIS A 182 -26.67 -36.43 -22.70
N ARG A 183 -27.35 -35.52 -21.98
CA ARG A 183 -27.57 -35.60 -20.52
C ARG A 183 -28.63 -36.65 -20.17
N GLN A 184 -28.48 -37.28 -19.01
CA GLN A 184 -29.47 -38.23 -18.49
C GLN A 184 -30.71 -37.48 -17.99
N GLN A 185 -31.87 -38.13 -18.00
CA GLN A 185 -33.06 -37.54 -17.38
C GLN A 185 -32.85 -37.36 -15.88
N HIS A 186 -33.25 -36.21 -15.36
CA HIS A 186 -33.16 -35.84 -13.94
C HIS A 186 -31.75 -35.57 -13.39
N GLU A 187 -30.80 -35.27 -14.26
CA GLU A 187 -29.45 -34.88 -13.84
C GLU A 187 -29.45 -33.54 -13.09
N ARG A 188 -28.60 -33.41 -12.06
CA ARG A 188 -28.38 -32.12 -11.36
C ARG A 188 -27.37 -31.31 -12.14
N VAL A 189 -27.75 -30.12 -12.55
CA VAL A 189 -26.92 -29.27 -13.41
C VAL A 189 -26.57 -27.96 -12.71
N ALA A 190 -25.31 -27.56 -12.81
CA ALA A 190 -24.85 -26.23 -12.44
C ALA A 190 -24.33 -25.49 -13.67
N ILE A 191 -24.90 -24.32 -13.96
CA ILE A 191 -24.52 -23.49 -15.10
C ILE A 191 -23.69 -22.31 -14.59
N PHE A 192 -22.48 -22.16 -15.11
CA PHE A 192 -21.54 -21.10 -14.78
C PHE A 192 -21.36 -20.21 -16.01
N VAL A 193 -21.91 -18.99 -15.95
CA VAL A 193 -21.94 -18.07 -17.08
C VAL A 193 -20.95 -16.95 -16.87
N ASP A 194 -19.94 -16.91 -17.74
CA ASP A 194 -19.06 -15.76 -17.87
C ASP A 194 -19.73 -14.73 -18.79
N ALA A 195 -20.29 -13.68 -18.20
CA ALA A 195 -21.03 -12.68 -18.94
C ALA A 195 -20.15 -11.89 -19.91
N ALA A 196 -18.88 -11.67 -19.58
CA ALA A 196 -17.97 -10.90 -20.42
C ALA A 196 -17.64 -11.70 -21.69
N ASN A 197 -17.22 -12.96 -21.54
CA ASN A 197 -16.91 -13.82 -22.67
C ASN A 197 -18.14 -14.06 -23.56
N LEU A 198 -19.32 -14.29 -22.97
CA LEU A 198 -20.56 -14.43 -23.72
C LEU A 198 -20.93 -13.15 -24.50
N TYR A 199 -20.82 -11.99 -23.86
CA TYR A 199 -21.14 -10.70 -24.48
C TYR A 199 -20.18 -10.36 -25.63
N TYR A 200 -18.88 -10.50 -25.43
CA TYR A 200 -17.88 -10.19 -26.47
C TYR A 200 -17.95 -11.18 -27.63
N GLY A 201 -18.15 -12.47 -27.35
CA GLY A 201 -18.39 -13.48 -28.38
C GLY A 201 -19.59 -13.12 -29.26
N ALA A 202 -20.74 -12.82 -28.65
CA ALA A 202 -21.95 -12.45 -29.38
C ALA A 202 -21.80 -11.13 -30.15
N SER A 203 -21.20 -10.11 -29.51
CA SER A 203 -21.01 -8.78 -30.09
C SER A 203 -20.08 -8.81 -31.31
N SER A 204 -19.06 -9.68 -31.31
CA SER A 204 -18.16 -9.86 -32.45
C SER A 204 -18.87 -10.38 -33.71
N LEU A 205 -19.97 -11.11 -33.52
CA LEU A 205 -20.82 -11.65 -34.58
C LEU A 205 -22.05 -10.77 -34.87
N GLY A 206 -22.21 -9.65 -34.15
CA GLY A 206 -23.39 -8.77 -34.27
C GLY A 206 -24.68 -9.38 -33.72
N ILE A 207 -24.57 -10.39 -32.86
CA ILE A 207 -25.70 -11.17 -32.35
C ILE A 207 -26.18 -10.59 -31.01
N LYS A 208 -27.51 -10.54 -30.82
CA LYS A 208 -28.14 -10.20 -29.55
C LYS A 208 -28.73 -11.44 -28.91
N ILE A 209 -28.14 -11.88 -27.79
CA ILE A 209 -28.59 -13.07 -27.09
C ILE A 209 -29.82 -12.78 -26.22
N ASN A 210 -30.84 -13.61 -26.36
CA ASN A 210 -31.94 -13.72 -25.41
C ASN A 210 -31.57 -14.66 -24.25
N TYR A 211 -31.15 -14.07 -23.13
CA TYR A 211 -30.70 -14.82 -21.95
C TYR A 211 -31.77 -15.71 -21.30
N ALA A 212 -33.06 -15.43 -21.49
CA ALA A 212 -34.15 -16.25 -20.95
C ALA A 212 -34.36 -17.52 -21.78
N GLN A 213 -34.30 -17.39 -23.10
CA GLN A 213 -34.34 -18.55 -24.01
C GLN A 213 -33.08 -19.40 -23.88
N LEU A 214 -31.90 -18.76 -23.81
CA LEU A 214 -30.64 -19.46 -23.57
C LEU A 214 -30.73 -20.30 -22.29
N LEU A 215 -31.21 -19.71 -21.19
CA LEU A 215 -31.38 -20.44 -19.94
C LEU A 215 -32.30 -21.65 -20.10
N SER A 216 -33.43 -21.47 -20.79
CA SER A 216 -34.43 -22.52 -21.01
C SER A 216 -33.83 -23.72 -21.78
N ILE A 217 -32.99 -23.45 -22.79
CA ILE A 217 -32.29 -24.49 -23.55
C ILE A 217 -31.24 -25.18 -22.68
N LEU A 218 -30.43 -24.42 -21.94
CA LEU A 218 -29.37 -24.98 -21.10
C LEU A 218 -29.92 -25.79 -19.91
N GLN A 219 -31.12 -25.47 -19.43
CA GLN A 219 -31.81 -26.21 -18.38
C GLN A 219 -32.52 -27.46 -18.88
N ALA A 220 -32.79 -27.56 -20.18
CA ALA A 220 -33.61 -28.62 -20.74
C ALA A 220 -33.16 -30.01 -20.26
N LYS A 221 -34.12 -30.84 -19.84
CA LYS A 221 -33.95 -32.23 -19.36
C LYS A 221 -33.27 -32.40 -17.98
N SER A 222 -32.98 -31.31 -17.26
CA SER A 222 -32.41 -31.35 -15.91
C SER A 222 -33.51 -31.35 -14.84
N ALA A 223 -33.40 -32.18 -13.78
CA ALA A 223 -34.39 -32.14 -12.69
C ALA A 223 -34.16 -30.99 -11.72
N THR A 224 -32.90 -30.60 -11.53
CA THR A 224 -32.52 -29.48 -10.68
C THR A 224 -31.41 -28.73 -11.37
N CYS A 225 -31.62 -27.43 -11.58
CA CYS A 225 -30.63 -26.57 -12.18
C CYS A 225 -30.37 -25.35 -11.30
N ARG A 226 -29.09 -25.05 -11.08
CA ARG A 226 -28.65 -23.75 -10.55
C ARG A 226 -27.88 -23.02 -11.62
N VAL A 227 -28.06 -21.71 -11.72
CA VAL A 227 -27.39 -20.88 -12.71
C VAL A 227 -26.73 -19.69 -12.03
N PHE A 228 -25.44 -19.52 -12.30
CA PHE A 228 -24.59 -18.47 -11.72
C PHE A 228 -24.07 -17.58 -12.85
N LEU A 229 -24.23 -16.27 -12.71
CA LEU A 229 -23.74 -15.27 -13.66
C LEU A 229 -22.59 -14.50 -13.03
N TYR A 230 -21.43 -14.46 -13.68
CA TYR A 230 -20.26 -13.70 -13.25
C TYR A 230 -20.06 -12.51 -14.17
N THR A 231 -20.03 -11.31 -13.61
CA THR A 231 -20.00 -10.09 -14.43
C THR A 231 -19.39 -8.89 -13.71
N GLY A 232 -18.65 -8.07 -14.45
CA GLY A 232 -18.25 -6.74 -13.98
C GLY A 232 -19.41 -5.75 -14.03
N PHE A 233 -19.44 -4.75 -13.15
CA PHE A 233 -20.36 -3.63 -13.27
C PHE A 233 -19.72 -2.27 -12.99
N GLU A 234 -20.24 -1.24 -13.65
CA GLU A 234 -19.93 0.17 -13.35
C GLU A 234 -21.05 0.76 -12.47
N PRO A 235 -20.76 1.31 -11.27
CA PRO A 235 -21.80 1.81 -10.36
C PRO A 235 -22.63 2.95 -10.96
N ASN A 236 -22.04 3.73 -11.87
CA ASN A 236 -22.71 4.86 -12.51
C ASN A 236 -23.56 4.44 -13.72
N ASN A 237 -23.47 3.19 -14.18
CA ASN A 237 -24.19 2.71 -15.35
C ASN A 237 -25.55 2.11 -14.97
N LYS A 238 -26.58 2.96 -14.90
CA LYS A 238 -27.95 2.56 -14.56
C LYS A 238 -28.53 1.47 -15.47
N LYS A 239 -28.16 1.45 -16.76
CA LYS A 239 -28.64 0.44 -17.71
C LYS A 239 -28.09 -0.93 -17.34
N GLN A 240 -26.79 -1.01 -17.00
CA GLN A 240 -26.16 -2.24 -16.57
C GLN A 240 -26.75 -2.74 -15.25
N LEU A 241 -26.90 -1.87 -14.25
CA LEU A 241 -27.53 -2.25 -12.98
C LEU A 241 -28.96 -2.80 -13.18
N SER A 242 -29.76 -2.15 -14.04
CA SER A 242 -31.10 -2.61 -14.38
C SER A 242 -31.10 -3.98 -15.06
N PHE A 243 -30.12 -4.23 -15.93
CA PHE A 243 -29.91 -5.53 -16.58
C PHE A 243 -29.55 -6.62 -15.55
N LEU A 244 -28.65 -6.34 -14.60
CA LEU A 244 -28.31 -7.30 -13.54
C LEU A 244 -29.53 -7.64 -12.66
N SER A 245 -30.32 -6.63 -12.28
CA SER A 245 -31.58 -6.88 -11.56
C SER A 245 -32.59 -7.68 -12.39
N TRP A 246 -32.62 -7.48 -13.70
CA TRP A 246 -33.45 -8.28 -14.60
C TRP A 246 -32.96 -9.74 -14.66
N MET A 247 -31.65 -9.98 -14.77
CA MET A 247 -31.06 -11.33 -14.76
C MET A 247 -31.41 -12.08 -13.47
N GLN A 248 -31.34 -11.42 -12.31
CA GLN A 248 -31.76 -12.01 -11.03
C GLN A 248 -33.22 -12.45 -11.06
N ARG A 249 -34.13 -11.64 -11.64
CA ARG A 249 -35.54 -12.01 -11.80
C ARG A 249 -35.77 -13.17 -12.77
N GLN A 250 -34.87 -13.37 -13.75
CA GLN A 250 -34.90 -14.53 -14.64
C GLN A 250 -34.37 -15.82 -13.96
N GLY A 251 -33.91 -15.75 -12.71
CA GLY A 251 -33.43 -16.90 -11.95
C GLY A 251 -31.91 -17.07 -11.92
N TYR A 252 -31.15 -16.12 -12.47
CA TYR A 252 -29.69 -16.12 -12.36
C TYR A 252 -29.24 -15.66 -10.97
N GLN A 253 -28.37 -16.43 -10.33
CA GLN A 253 -27.64 -15.94 -9.16
C GLN A 253 -26.44 -15.12 -9.64
N VAL A 254 -26.54 -13.80 -9.49
CA VAL A 254 -25.55 -12.85 -10.03
C VAL A 254 -24.44 -12.59 -9.03
N PHE A 255 -23.21 -12.88 -9.43
CA PHE A 255 -21.96 -12.49 -8.78
C PHE A 255 -21.34 -11.35 -9.57
N SER A 256 -21.25 -10.18 -8.94
CA SER A 256 -20.78 -8.98 -9.61
C SER A 256 -19.68 -8.25 -8.86
N LYS A 257 -18.69 -7.75 -9.60
CA LYS A 257 -17.57 -6.97 -9.07
C LYS A 257 -17.48 -5.63 -9.78
N GLU A 258 -17.15 -4.59 -9.03
CA GLU A 258 -16.95 -3.27 -9.61
C GLU A 258 -15.79 -3.31 -10.61
N VAL A 259 -15.99 -2.69 -11.78
CA VAL A 259 -14.95 -2.59 -12.80
C VAL A 259 -13.88 -1.62 -12.33
N VAL A 260 -12.65 -2.13 -12.17
CA VAL A 260 -11.50 -1.32 -11.76
C VAL A 260 -10.81 -0.75 -12.99
N GLN A 261 -10.50 0.54 -12.93
CA GLN A 261 -9.66 1.19 -13.92
C GLN A 261 -8.20 0.99 -13.54
N HIS A 262 -7.45 0.33 -14.42
CA HIS A 262 -6.03 0.05 -14.23
C HIS A 262 -5.17 1.24 -14.74
N ALA A 263 -3.91 1.28 -14.32
CA ALA A 263 -2.97 2.33 -14.68
C ALA A 263 -2.68 2.40 -16.20
N ASP A 264 -2.92 1.31 -16.92
CA ASP A 264 -2.83 1.22 -18.39
C ASP A 264 -4.08 1.80 -19.10
N GLY A 265 -5.05 2.33 -18.34
CA GLY A 265 -6.32 2.85 -18.85
C GLY A 265 -7.36 1.77 -19.14
N SER A 266 -7.02 0.48 -18.99
CA SER A 266 -7.96 -0.60 -19.19
C SER A 266 -8.96 -0.69 -18.04
N ARG A 267 -10.21 -0.98 -18.40
CA ARG A 267 -11.32 -1.19 -17.45
C ARG A 267 -11.68 -2.65 -17.48
N LYS A 268 -11.32 -3.38 -16.43
CA LYS A 268 -11.53 -4.83 -16.36
C LYS A 268 -12.01 -5.24 -14.98
N ALA A 269 -13.03 -6.08 -14.95
CA ALA A 269 -13.37 -6.90 -13.80
C ALA A 269 -13.21 -8.36 -14.25
N ASN A 270 -12.11 -8.98 -13.84
CA ASN A 270 -11.91 -10.41 -14.04
C ASN A 270 -12.54 -11.14 -12.84
N LEU A 271 -13.38 -12.14 -13.13
CA LEU A 271 -14.06 -13.01 -12.17
C LEU A 271 -13.73 -14.50 -12.42
N ASP A 272 -12.70 -14.79 -13.23
CA ASP A 272 -12.32 -16.14 -13.66
C ASP A 272 -11.87 -16.99 -12.47
N VAL A 273 -11.19 -16.37 -11.50
CA VAL A 273 -10.76 -17.04 -10.26
C VAL A 273 -11.98 -17.41 -9.42
N GLU A 274 -12.88 -16.45 -9.19
CA GLU A 274 -14.11 -16.66 -8.43
C GLU A 274 -15.00 -17.74 -9.10
N LEU A 275 -15.16 -17.69 -10.42
CA LEU A 275 -15.90 -18.69 -11.20
C LEU A 275 -15.24 -20.07 -11.07
N SER A 276 -13.92 -20.15 -11.28
CA SER A 276 -13.15 -21.40 -11.22
C SER A 276 -13.25 -22.07 -9.86
N LEU A 277 -13.05 -21.30 -8.78
CA LEU A 277 -13.15 -21.80 -7.42
C LEU A 277 -14.57 -22.27 -7.10
N HIS A 278 -15.59 -21.49 -7.49
CA HIS A 278 -16.97 -21.85 -7.21
C HIS A 278 -17.41 -23.10 -7.99
N MET A 279 -16.92 -23.29 -9.22
CA MET A 279 -17.18 -24.49 -10.01
C MET A 279 -16.62 -25.74 -9.32
N VAL A 280 -15.38 -25.66 -8.82
CA VAL A 280 -14.74 -26.76 -8.08
C VAL A 280 -15.43 -27.02 -6.74
N GLU A 281 -15.71 -25.97 -5.97
CA GLU A 281 -16.35 -26.05 -4.65
C GLU A 281 -17.72 -26.75 -4.72
N LEU A 282 -18.53 -26.38 -5.71
CA LEU A 282 -19.86 -26.96 -5.89
C LEU A 282 -19.86 -28.35 -6.51
N ALA A 283 -18.72 -28.95 -6.85
CA ALA A 283 -18.66 -30.23 -7.57
C ALA A 283 -19.49 -31.35 -6.94
N ASN A 284 -19.65 -31.36 -5.61
CA ASN A 284 -20.46 -32.38 -4.93
C ASN A 284 -21.98 -32.16 -5.06
N SER A 285 -22.41 -30.95 -5.45
CA SER A 285 -23.81 -30.53 -5.52
C SER A 285 -24.48 -30.78 -6.88
N TYR A 286 -23.70 -31.04 -7.92
CA TYR A 286 -24.17 -31.31 -9.28
C TYR A 286 -23.53 -32.57 -9.86
N ASP A 287 -24.05 -33.02 -11.00
CA ASP A 287 -23.53 -34.15 -11.78
C ASP A 287 -22.87 -33.64 -13.08
N THR A 288 -23.50 -32.65 -13.73
CA THR A 288 -22.96 -31.93 -14.89
C THR A 288 -22.72 -30.45 -14.56
N ALA A 289 -21.53 -29.95 -14.88
CA ALA A 289 -21.23 -28.53 -14.98
C ALA A 289 -21.37 -28.05 -16.43
N VAL A 290 -22.06 -26.93 -16.63
CA VAL A 290 -22.15 -26.24 -17.92
C VAL A 290 -21.38 -24.94 -17.79
N LEU A 291 -20.23 -24.85 -18.45
CA LEU A 291 -19.42 -23.63 -18.51
C LEU A 291 -19.78 -22.84 -19.77
N VAL A 292 -20.39 -21.67 -19.59
CA VAL A 292 -20.65 -20.74 -20.69
C VAL A 292 -19.50 -19.75 -20.78
N SER A 293 -18.40 -20.17 -21.42
CA SER A 293 -17.21 -19.36 -21.69
C SER A 293 -16.36 -19.99 -22.80
N GLY A 294 -15.61 -19.15 -23.52
CA GLY A 294 -14.63 -19.56 -24.53
C GLY A 294 -13.18 -19.59 -24.03
N ASP A 295 -12.93 -19.17 -22.79
CA ASP A 295 -11.58 -18.89 -22.30
C ASP A 295 -10.76 -20.15 -22.00
N GLY A 296 -9.53 -20.19 -22.52
CA GLY A 296 -8.60 -21.29 -22.30
C GLY A 296 -8.14 -21.44 -20.85
N ASP A 297 -8.23 -20.39 -20.04
CA ASP A 297 -7.81 -20.41 -18.63
C ASP A 297 -8.67 -21.36 -17.77
N PHE A 298 -9.89 -21.67 -18.22
CA PHE A 298 -10.76 -22.64 -17.56
C PHE A 298 -10.37 -24.11 -17.78
N VAL A 299 -9.38 -24.42 -18.63
CA VAL A 299 -8.95 -25.81 -18.88
C VAL A 299 -8.56 -26.54 -17.60
N PHE A 300 -7.85 -25.87 -16.68
CA PHE A 300 -7.44 -26.48 -15.43
C PHE A 300 -8.63 -26.75 -14.48
N PRO A 301 -9.49 -25.76 -14.18
CA PRO A 301 -10.74 -25.99 -13.45
C PRO A 301 -11.60 -27.12 -14.03
N VAL A 302 -11.76 -27.18 -15.36
CA VAL A 302 -12.51 -28.24 -16.05
C VAL A 302 -11.93 -29.62 -15.71
N LYS A 303 -10.60 -29.79 -15.81
CA LYS A 303 -9.93 -31.06 -15.48
C LYS A 303 -10.12 -31.47 -14.02
N ILE A 304 -10.07 -30.51 -13.09
CA ILE A 304 -10.28 -30.79 -11.66
C ILE A 304 -11.72 -31.26 -11.43
N VAL A 305 -12.71 -30.59 -12.01
CA VAL A 305 -14.11 -31.00 -11.90
C VAL A 305 -14.33 -32.40 -12.49
N GLN A 306 -13.73 -32.69 -13.64
CA GLN A 306 -13.75 -34.03 -14.25
C GLN A 306 -13.09 -35.09 -13.37
N SER A 307 -11.97 -34.78 -12.72
CA SER A 307 -11.30 -35.71 -11.81
C SER A 307 -12.16 -36.09 -10.59
N ARG A 308 -13.17 -35.27 -10.27
CA ARG A 308 -14.20 -35.56 -9.24
C ARG A 308 -15.38 -36.37 -9.78
N GLY A 309 -15.26 -36.95 -10.97
CA GLY A 309 -16.29 -37.77 -11.59
C GLY A 309 -17.47 -36.97 -12.14
N LYS A 310 -17.28 -35.68 -12.41
CA LYS A 310 -18.32 -34.79 -12.94
C LYS A 310 -18.16 -34.61 -14.44
N ARG A 311 -19.29 -34.49 -15.14
CA ARG A 311 -19.28 -34.20 -16.57
C ARG A 311 -19.21 -32.69 -16.79
N VAL A 312 -18.41 -32.25 -17.74
CA VAL A 312 -18.26 -30.82 -18.06
C VAL A 312 -18.60 -30.57 -19.51
N GLU A 313 -19.61 -29.74 -19.70
CA GLU A 313 -20.01 -29.21 -21.01
C GLU A 313 -19.56 -27.76 -21.14
N VAL A 314 -18.97 -27.42 -22.28
CA VAL A 314 -18.61 -26.04 -22.61
C VAL A 314 -19.58 -25.52 -23.67
N VAL A 315 -20.11 -24.33 -23.44
CA VAL A 315 -21.04 -23.64 -24.32
C VAL A 315 -20.46 -22.30 -24.69
N SER A 316 -20.18 -22.06 -25.97
CA SER A 316 -19.61 -20.79 -26.44
C SER A 316 -19.70 -20.70 -27.96
N PHE A 317 -19.35 -19.55 -28.53
CA PHE A 317 -19.17 -19.42 -29.97
C PHE A 317 -17.87 -20.11 -30.39
N ARG A 318 -17.93 -20.96 -31.43
CA ARG A 318 -16.74 -21.70 -31.87
C ARG A 318 -15.57 -20.79 -32.26
N SER A 319 -15.89 -19.66 -32.88
CA SER A 319 -14.94 -18.62 -33.32
C SER A 319 -14.18 -17.95 -32.17
N SER A 320 -14.77 -17.85 -30.99
CA SER A 320 -14.18 -17.20 -29.80
C SER A 320 -13.77 -18.19 -28.71
N THR A 321 -13.62 -19.48 -29.03
CA THR A 321 -13.31 -20.51 -28.03
C THR A 321 -11.94 -21.14 -28.24
N SER A 322 -11.18 -21.25 -27.15
CA SER A 322 -9.91 -21.96 -27.14
C SER A 322 -10.04 -23.43 -27.58
N VAL A 323 -9.18 -23.84 -28.52
CA VAL A 323 -9.11 -25.23 -28.99
C VAL A 323 -8.74 -26.19 -27.85
N THR A 324 -7.93 -25.75 -26.89
CA THR A 324 -7.56 -26.59 -25.74
C THR A 324 -8.74 -26.81 -24.80
N LEU A 325 -9.59 -25.79 -24.61
CA LEU A 325 -10.82 -25.90 -23.83
C LEU A 325 -11.81 -26.87 -24.49
N CYS A 326 -12.06 -26.74 -25.80
CA CYS A 326 -12.93 -27.67 -26.53
C CYS A 326 -12.46 -29.13 -26.42
N LYS A 327 -11.14 -29.36 -26.42
CA LYS A 327 -10.57 -30.71 -26.29
C LYS A 327 -10.73 -31.25 -24.87
N ALA A 328 -10.56 -30.41 -23.86
CA ALA A 328 -10.67 -30.77 -22.44
C ALA A 328 -12.11 -31.10 -22.03
N ALA A 329 -13.11 -30.37 -22.55
CA ALA A 329 -14.52 -30.59 -22.22
C ALA A 329 -15.03 -31.96 -22.70
N ASP A 330 -15.99 -32.54 -21.96
CA ASP A 330 -16.65 -33.79 -22.35
C ASP A 330 -17.60 -33.58 -23.54
N CYS A 331 -18.20 -32.39 -23.63
CA CYS A 331 -19.02 -31.95 -24.75
C CYS A 331 -18.79 -30.45 -24.99
N PHE A 332 -18.90 -30.05 -26.26
CA PHE A 332 -18.90 -28.64 -26.66
C PHE A 332 -20.19 -28.36 -27.44
N LEU A 333 -20.97 -27.40 -26.96
CA LEU A 333 -22.15 -26.87 -27.65
C LEU A 333 -21.79 -25.52 -28.26
N ASP A 334 -21.81 -25.46 -29.58
CA ASP A 334 -21.59 -24.22 -30.31
C ASP A 334 -22.87 -23.38 -30.30
N LEU A 335 -22.81 -22.17 -29.75
CA LEU A 335 -23.95 -21.25 -29.70
C LEU A 335 -24.46 -20.89 -31.09
N GLU A 336 -23.60 -20.91 -32.12
CA GLU A 336 -23.99 -20.64 -33.52
C GLU A 336 -25.04 -21.65 -34.03
N THR A 337 -25.06 -22.88 -33.50
CA THR A 337 -25.99 -23.93 -33.91
C THR A 337 -27.41 -23.79 -33.36
N ILE A 338 -27.60 -22.92 -32.36
CA ILE A 338 -28.88 -22.71 -31.68
C ILE A 338 -29.38 -21.26 -31.79
N LEU A 339 -28.76 -20.44 -32.65
CA LEU A 339 -29.11 -19.01 -32.81
C LEU A 339 -30.58 -18.78 -33.09
N ASP A 340 -31.20 -19.59 -33.95
CA ASP A 340 -32.62 -19.50 -34.30
C ASP A 340 -33.56 -19.63 -33.09
N GLN A 341 -33.07 -20.14 -31.96
CA GLN A 341 -33.85 -20.33 -30.73
C GLN A 341 -33.52 -19.30 -29.64
N ILE A 342 -32.42 -18.56 -29.78
CA ILE A 342 -31.89 -17.65 -28.73
C ILE A 342 -31.72 -16.20 -29.20
N CYS A 343 -32.18 -15.85 -30.41
CA CYS A 343 -32.02 -14.53 -31.03
C CYS A 343 -33.35 -13.89 -31.44
#